data_AF-A0AAP9RY19-F1
#
_entry.id   AF-A0AAP9RY19-F1
#
_cell.length_a   1.000
_cell.length_b   1.000
_cell.length_c   1.000
_cell.angle_alpha   90.00
_cell.angle_beta   90.00
_cell.angle_gamma   90.00
#
_symmetry.space_group_name_H-M   'P 1'
#
loop_
_entity.id
_entity.type
_entity.pdbx_description
1 polymer ?
#
loop_
_entity_poly.entity_id
_entity_poly.type
_entity_poly.pdbx_seq_one_letter_code
_entity_poly.pdbx_strand_id
1 'polypeptide(L)' 'MKPKTITINDDLSFTGTMEKGKIRVIVVDGNNGTAYETDAPEHGKTIIQTINGKCKRVDYEIGHKLD' A
#
# COMPACT_ATOMS: atom_id res chain seq x y z
N MET A 1 -1.76 -9.41 -1.41
CA MET A 1 -3.00 -9.17 -0.63
C MET A 1 -3.85 -8.12 -1.33
N LYS A 2 -5.06 -7.83 -0.87
CA LYS A 2 -5.87 -6.76 -1.48
C LYS A 2 -5.71 -5.47 -0.66
N PRO A 3 -5.31 -4.34 -1.27
CA PRO A 3 -5.30 -3.06 -0.59
C PRO A 3 -6.68 -2.69 -0.06
N LYS A 4 -6.72 -2.13 1.15
CA LYS A 4 -7.93 -1.61 1.79
C LYS A 4 -7.87 -0.09 1.78
N THR A 5 -8.99 0.57 1.53
CA THR A 5 -9.07 2.03 1.66
C THR A 5 -8.96 2.41 3.13
N ILE A 6 -8.20 3.47 3.41
CA ILE A 6 -8.14 4.09 4.74
C ILE A 6 -8.77 5.48 4.69
N THR A 7 -9.43 5.86 5.78
CA THR A 7 -10.03 7.19 5.92
C THR A 7 -8.93 8.25 6.01
N ILE A 8 -9.06 9.28 5.19
CA ILE A 8 -8.28 10.52 5.31
C ILE A 8 -9.18 11.55 5.99
N ASN A 9 -8.65 12.20 7.02
CA ASN A 9 -9.32 13.29 7.73
C ASN A 9 -9.35 14.57 6.88
N ASP A 10 -10.18 15.55 7.23
CA ASP A 10 -10.30 16.81 6.48
C ASP A 10 -8.98 17.62 6.41
N ASP A 11 -8.08 17.40 7.37
CA ASP A 11 -6.74 17.99 7.43
C ASP A 11 -5.68 17.18 6.65
N LEU A 12 -6.12 16.20 5.87
CA LEU A 12 -5.28 15.26 5.10
C LEU A 12 -4.42 14.32 5.95
N SER A 13 -4.68 14.22 7.25
CA SER A 13 -4.04 13.23 8.12
C SER A 13 -4.72 11.85 8.04
N PHE A 14 -4.00 10.80 8.43
CA PHE A 14 -4.55 9.46 8.65
C PHE A 14 -3.93 8.86 9.92
N THR A 15 -4.65 7.97 10.61
CA THR A 15 -4.16 7.24 11.79
C THR A 15 -4.29 5.74 11.56
N GLY A 16 -3.28 4.97 11.95
CA GLY A 16 -3.28 3.51 11.83
C GLY A 16 -2.49 2.84 12.95
N THR A 17 -2.70 1.53 13.11
CA THR A 17 -1.97 0.71 14.10
C THR A 17 -0.83 -0.06 13.43
N MET A 18 0.31 -0.14 14.13
CA MET A 18 1.42 -1.01 13.74
C MET A 18 1.20 -2.43 14.28
N GLU A 19 1.55 -3.43 13.47
CA GLU A 19 1.58 -4.82 13.89
C GLU A 19 3.04 -5.31 13.90
N LYS A 20 3.47 -5.93 15.00
CA LYS A 20 4.85 -6.39 15.16
C LYS A 20 5.19 -7.43 14.09
N GLY A 21 6.31 -7.25 13.40
CA GLY A 21 6.81 -8.20 12.39
C GLY A 21 6.19 -8.04 11.00
N LYS A 22 5.28 -7.08 10.79
CA LYS A 22 4.74 -6.77 9.46
C LYS A 22 5.22 -5.41 8.97
N ILE A 23 5.46 -5.33 7.66
CA ILE A 23 5.68 -4.07 6.96
C ILE A 23 4.36 -3.65 6.33
N ARG A 24 3.79 -2.53 6.80
CA ARG A 24 2.61 -1.90 6.20
C ARG A 24 3.06 -0.95 5.09
N VAL A 25 2.46 -1.08 3.91
CA VAL A 25 2.58 -0.13 2.80
C VAL A 25 1.33 0.74 2.79
N ILE A 26 1.54 2.06 2.85
CA ILE A 26 0.47 3.05 2.80
C ILE A 26 0.69 3.91 1.55
N VAL A 27 -0.33 3.99 0.71
CA VAL A 27 -0.33 4.82 -0.50
C VAL A 27 -1.29 5.96 -0.27
N VAL A 28 -0.77 7.19 -0.21
CA VAL A 28 -1.58 8.41 -0.12
C VAL A 28 -1.60 9.06 -1.49
N ASP A 29 -2.74 9.02 -2.16
CA ASP A 29 -2.95 9.56 -3.51
C ASP A 29 -3.74 10.87 -3.45
N GLY A 30 -3.01 11.99 -3.40
CA GLY A 30 -3.60 13.33 -3.42
C GLY A 30 -4.27 13.71 -4.75
N ASN A 31 -3.97 13.02 -5.85
CA ASN A 31 -4.61 13.29 -7.16
C ASN A 31 -6.02 12.68 -7.25
N ASN A 32 -6.29 11.63 -6.46
CA ASN A 32 -7.62 11.05 -6.32
C ASN A 32 -8.30 11.40 -4.99
N GLY A 33 -7.58 11.98 -4.02
CA GLY A 33 -8.10 12.21 -2.67
C GLY A 33 -8.35 10.90 -1.90
N THR A 34 -7.55 9.87 -2.17
CA THR A 34 -7.75 8.53 -1.59
C THR A 34 -6.48 8.02 -0.93
N ALA A 35 -6.60 7.20 0.10
CA ALA A 35 -5.48 6.45 0.64
C ALA A 35 -5.80 4.97 0.77
N TYR A 36 -4.76 4.15 0.62
CA TYR A 36 -4.86 2.70 0.68
C TYR A 36 -3.78 2.14 1.59
N GLU A 37 -4.10 1.08 2.32
CA GLU A 37 -3.14 0.27 3.06
C GLU A 37 -3.12 -1.18 2.57
N THR A 38 -1.95 -1.80 2.65
CA THR A 38 -1.74 -3.24 2.50
C THR A 38 -0.50 -3.62 3.27
N ASP A 39 -0.29 -4.89 3.60
CA ASP A 39 1.04 -5.33 4.03
C ASP A 39 1.92 -5.65 2.80
N ALA A 40 3.24 -5.54 2.98
CA ALA A 40 4.21 -6.08 2.04
C ALA A 40 4.28 -7.61 2.18
N PRO A 41 4.64 -8.35 1.12
CA PRO A 41 4.90 -9.78 1.26
C PRO A 41 6.14 -10.00 2.14
N GLU A 42 6.17 -11.11 2.87
CA GLU A 42 7.31 -11.50 3.70
C GLU A 42 8.60 -11.64 2.88
N HIS A 43 8.47 -12.17 1.66
CA HIS A 43 9.52 -12.23 0.65
C HIS A 43 8.98 -11.76 -0.68
N GLY A 44 9.62 -10.78 -1.30
CA GLY A 44 9.21 -10.26 -2.60
C GLY A 44 9.18 -8.75 -2.64
N LYS A 45 8.34 -8.22 -3.55
CA LYS A 45 8.18 -6.79 -3.78
C LYS A 45 6.71 -6.42 -3.76
N THR A 46 6.43 -5.22 -3.28
CA THR A 46 5.15 -4.52 -3.50
C THR A 46 5.38 -3.44 -4.54
N ILE A 47 4.60 -3.44 -5.62
CA ILE A 47 4.77 -2.52 -6.75
C ILE A 47 3.52 -1.65 -6.86
N ILE A 48 3.70 -0.33 -6.72
CA ILE A 48 2.63 0.65 -6.92
C ILE A 48 2.63 1.08 -8.37
N GLN A 49 1.51 0.86 -9.07
CA GLN A 49 1.33 1.27 -10.45
C GLN A 49 0.48 2.53 -10.52
N THR A 50 0.99 3.52 -11.26
CA THR A 50 0.32 4.79 -11.49
C THR A 50 -0.09 4.94 -12.95
N ILE A 51 -1.19 5.65 -13.19
CA ILE A 51 -1.63 6.08 -14.52
C ILE A 51 -2.03 7.55 -14.40
N ASN A 52 -1.44 8.42 -15.22
CA ASN A 52 -1.66 9.87 -15.17
C ASN A 52 -1.44 10.46 -13.77
N GLY A 53 -0.40 10.00 -13.07
CA GLY A 53 -0.05 10.46 -11.71
C GLY A 53 -0.96 9.92 -10.59
N LYS A 54 -1.95 9.09 -10.91
CA LYS A 54 -2.90 8.51 -9.95
C LYS A 54 -2.57 7.06 -9.65
N CYS A 55 -2.68 6.65 -8.40
CA CYS A 55 -2.58 5.25 -8.02
C CYS A 55 -3.72 4.45 -8.65
N LYS A 56 -3.39 3.38 -9.38
CA LYS A 56 -4.37 2.54 -10.06
C LYS A 56 -4.39 1.11 -9.55
N ARG A 57 -3.22 0.57 -9.22
CA ARG A 57 -3.07 -0.83 -8.81
C ARG A 57 -1.87 -1.00 -7.89
N VAL A 58 -1.97 -2.00 -7.00
CA VAL A 58 -0.85 -2.54 -6.24
C VAL A 58 -0.65 -3.98 -6.66
N ASP A 59 0.53 -4.28 -7.19
CA ASP A 59 0.95 -5.63 -7.55
C ASP A 59 1.95 -6.19 -6.55
N TYR A 60 2.08 -7.52 -6.54
CA TYR A 60 3.02 -8.23 -5.70
C TYR A 60 3.82 -9.19 -6.55
N GLU A 61 5.14 -9.09 -6.47
CA GLU A 61 6.07 -10.07 -7.05
C GLU A 61 6.63 -10.89 -5.90
N ILE A 62 6.23 -12.16 -5.81
CA ILE A 62 6.71 -13.08 -4.78
C ILE A 62 7.61 -14.09 -5.48
N GLY A 63 8.82 -14.27 -4.93
CA GLY A 63 9.80 -15.23 -5.43
C GLY A 63 10.16 -16.23 -4.35
N HIS A 64 10.48 -17.45 -4.77
CA HIS A 64 11.04 -18.46 -3.89
C HIS A 64 12.54 -18.52 -4.14
N LYS A 65 13.34 -18.42 -3.06
CA LYS A 65 14.74 -18.79 -3.13
C LYS A 65 14.80 -20.29 -3.39
N LEU A 66 15.41 -20.68 -4.51
CA LEU A 66 15.87 -22.05 -4.70
C LEU A 66 17.22 -22.11 -3.97
N ASP A 67 17.38 -23.12 -3.14
CA ASP A 67 18.63 -23.39 -2.43
C ASP A 67 19.68 -24.00 -3.36
#